data_AF-T2SA96-F1
#
_entry.id   AF-T2SA96-F1
#
_cell.length_a   1.000
_cell.length_b   1.000
_cell.length_c   1.000
_cell.angle_alpha   90.00
_cell.angle_beta   90.00
_cell.angle_gamma   90.00
#
_symmetry.space_group_name_H-M   'P 1'
#
loop_
_entity.id
_entity.type
_entity.pdbx_description
1 polymer ?
#
loop_
_entity_poly.entity_id
_entity_poly.type
_entity_poly.pdbx_seq_one_letter_code
_entity_poly.pdbx_strand_id
1 'polypeptide(L)'
;MKIKKALLLSLSLIASLSRAEDDGFYTSVGYQIGEAVQKVKNTGAIQDLADRYDNLSNLLNQYNYLNSLVNLASTPSAITGAINNLSSSAINLTSGTTTSPAYQAVALALNAAVGMWQTIALFIGCGPGPTNNQSYQSFGNTPALNGTTTTCNQAYGTGPNGILSIEEYQKLNTAYQTIQTALNQSQGGGMPALNDTTKTGVVNIRQTNYRTTAQNNIIEHYYTENGKEIPTSYSGGSAFSPTIQLTYKNDAEYLLQQAATIINVLTTQNPHVQTSNGGKAWGLSSTPGNVVDIFGPSFSAIQEMIKNAQTALEKTKQLNANENTQITQPDNFNPYTSKDTQFAQEMLNRANAQAEILSLAQQVANNFHSIQGPIQSDLEECKAGSAGVINSSTWGSGCAFVKETLNSLEQHTAYYGNQVNQEKALAQTILNFKEALSALNKDSKTINPNK
;
A
#
# COMPACT_ATOMS: atom_id res chain seq x y z
N MET A 1 -9.27 0.93 62.08
CA MET A 1 -8.27 1.06 60.99
C MET A 1 -7.32 -0.13 61.06
N LYS A 2 -7.47 -1.14 60.18
CA LYS A 2 -6.48 -2.22 60.01
C LYS A 2 -6.32 -2.48 58.51
N ILE A 3 -5.08 -2.36 58.08
CA ILE A 3 -4.60 -2.24 56.70
C ILE A 3 -4.69 -3.61 55.99
N LYS A 4 -5.31 -3.63 54.81
CA LYS A 4 -5.27 -4.76 53.87
C LYS A 4 -3.84 -4.86 53.29
N LYS A 5 -3.18 -6.01 53.45
CA LYS A 5 -1.91 -6.30 52.76
C LYS A 5 -2.21 -6.63 51.30
N ALA A 6 -1.71 -5.79 50.40
CA ALA A 6 -1.61 -6.07 48.97
C ALA A 6 -0.44 -7.04 48.73
N LEU A 7 -0.68 -8.12 47.98
CA LEU A 7 0.36 -9.04 47.53
C LEU A 7 0.81 -8.56 46.13
N LEU A 8 1.88 -7.77 46.08
CA LEU A 8 2.59 -7.46 44.85
C LEU A 8 3.56 -8.62 44.57
N LEU A 9 3.28 -9.41 43.53
CA LEU A 9 4.25 -10.37 42.99
C LEU A 9 5.02 -9.70 41.86
N SER A 10 6.26 -9.30 42.14
CA SER A 10 7.22 -8.87 41.13
C SER A 10 7.68 -10.08 40.32
N LEU A 11 7.36 -10.11 39.03
CA LEU A 11 7.85 -11.12 38.09
C LEU A 11 9.11 -10.57 37.39
N SER A 12 10.28 -11.03 37.82
CA SER A 12 11.53 -10.85 37.08
C SER A 12 12.08 -12.22 36.75
N LEU A 13 11.92 -12.67 35.50
CA LEU A 13 12.74 -13.73 34.95
C LEU A 13 13.07 -13.41 33.49
N ILE A 14 14.25 -12.84 33.30
CA ILE A 14 14.96 -12.83 32.03
C ILE A 14 15.62 -14.21 31.93
N ALA A 15 15.20 -15.01 30.97
CA ALA A 15 15.99 -16.11 30.43
C ALA A 15 15.72 -16.18 28.93
N SER A 16 16.72 -15.78 28.16
CA SER A 16 16.83 -15.92 26.72
C SER A 16 16.70 -17.39 26.31
N LEU A 17 15.56 -17.75 25.70
CA LEU A 17 15.51 -18.91 24.80
C LEU A 17 15.85 -18.44 23.40
N SER A 18 17.14 -18.60 23.08
CA SER A 18 17.63 -18.67 21.72
C SER A 18 16.88 -19.78 20.98
N ARG A 19 16.43 -19.46 19.79
CA ARG A 19 15.87 -20.36 18.77
C ARG A 19 16.80 -21.57 18.60
N ALA A 20 16.27 -22.77 18.80
CA ALA A 20 16.78 -23.97 18.18
C ALA A 20 15.68 -24.46 17.25
N GLU A 21 15.88 -24.23 15.96
CA GLU A 21 15.10 -24.84 14.90
C GLU A 21 15.43 -26.35 14.89
N ASP A 22 14.35 -27.13 14.94
CA ASP A 22 14.11 -28.36 14.20
C ASP A 22 15.33 -29.10 13.64
N ASP A 23 15.69 -30.20 14.31
CA ASP A 23 16.08 -31.45 13.65
C ASP A 23 15.95 -32.58 14.69
N GLY A 24 14.84 -33.30 14.60
CA GLY A 24 14.61 -34.51 15.36
C GLY A 24 15.65 -35.59 15.04
N PHE A 25 16.67 -35.74 15.88
CA PHE A 25 17.49 -36.95 15.88
C PHE A 25 18.01 -37.25 17.29
N TYR A 26 17.29 -38.12 18.01
CA TYR A 26 17.81 -38.76 19.21
C TYR A 26 18.90 -39.75 18.82
N THR A 27 20.17 -39.34 18.86
CA THR A 27 21.30 -40.28 18.77
C THR A 27 21.43 -41.05 20.08
N SER A 28 20.93 -42.30 20.09
CA SER A 28 21.35 -43.29 21.06
C SER A 28 22.73 -43.83 20.66
N VAL A 29 23.80 -43.31 21.24
CA VAL A 29 25.06 -44.05 21.32
C VAL A 29 25.10 -44.77 22.66
N GLY A 30 24.93 -46.09 22.59
CA GLY A 30 24.99 -46.97 23.73
C GLY A 30 26.40 -47.03 24.30
N TYR A 31 26.55 -46.52 25.53
CA TYR A 31 27.54 -47.04 26.47
C TYR A 31 26.83 -47.35 27.78
N GLN A 32 26.73 -48.64 28.05
CA GLN A 32 25.98 -49.20 29.17
C GLN A 32 26.83 -49.06 30.44
N ILE A 33 26.61 -47.98 31.20
CA ILE A 33 26.97 -47.89 32.62
C ILE A 33 25.72 -47.45 33.40
N GLY A 34 25.26 -48.35 34.27
CA GLY A 34 24.68 -48.14 35.61
C GLY A 34 23.71 -47.01 36.00
N GLU A 35 23.55 -45.91 35.27
CA GLU A 35 22.73 -44.74 35.70
C GLU A 35 21.96 -44.04 34.57
N ALA A 36 21.95 -44.57 33.34
CA ALA A 36 21.24 -43.95 32.22
C ALA A 36 19.75 -44.38 32.05
N VAL A 37 19.27 -45.39 32.79
CA VAL A 37 17.87 -45.86 32.71
C VAL A 37 16.88 -44.86 33.34
N GLN A 38 17.36 -43.90 34.12
CA GLN A 38 16.51 -42.87 34.74
C GLN A 38 16.30 -41.63 33.87
N LYS A 39 17.10 -41.44 32.81
CA LYS A 39 16.95 -40.33 31.85
C LYS A 39 15.96 -40.59 30.71
N VAL A 40 15.47 -41.83 30.53
CA VAL A 40 14.44 -42.17 29.53
C VAL A 40 13.07 -42.47 30.17
N LYS A 41 12.99 -42.55 31.51
CA LYS A 41 11.70 -42.75 32.22
C LYS A 41 10.86 -41.49 32.40
N ASN A 42 11.48 -40.31 32.32
CA ASN A 42 10.82 -39.04 32.61
C ASN A 42 10.54 -38.18 31.36
N THR A 43 10.95 -38.57 30.15
CA THR A 43 10.70 -37.75 28.94
C THR A 43 9.20 -37.56 28.68
N GLY A 44 8.40 -38.61 28.84
CA GLY A 44 6.94 -38.51 28.75
C GLY A 44 6.30 -37.68 29.89
N ALA A 45 6.85 -37.75 31.10
CA ALA A 45 6.37 -36.96 32.24
C ALA A 45 6.78 -35.47 32.15
N ILE A 46 7.97 -35.19 31.60
CA ILE A 46 8.44 -33.84 31.31
C ILE A 46 7.65 -33.24 30.14
N GLN A 47 7.34 -34.02 29.10
CA GLN A 47 6.45 -33.60 28.02
C GLN A 47 5.03 -33.32 28.53
N ASP A 48 4.43 -34.22 29.32
CA ASP A 48 3.12 -33.99 29.94
C ASP A 48 3.12 -32.74 30.84
N LEU A 49 4.20 -32.48 31.57
CA LEU A 49 4.35 -31.26 32.35
C LEU A 49 4.46 -30.01 31.48
N ALA A 50 5.23 -30.07 30.39
CA ALA A 50 5.36 -28.98 29.43
C ALA A 50 4.01 -28.67 28.76
N ASP A 51 3.31 -29.68 28.28
CA ASP A 51 1.98 -29.55 27.67
C ASP A 51 0.96 -28.96 28.66
N ARG A 52 1.01 -29.38 29.94
CA ARG A 52 0.19 -28.78 31.00
C ARG A 52 0.53 -27.31 31.25
N TYR A 53 1.82 -26.95 31.20
CA TYR A 53 2.28 -25.58 31.40
C TYR A 53 1.85 -24.67 30.25
N ASP A 54 1.99 -25.13 29.01
CA ASP A 54 1.54 -24.41 27.82
C ASP A 54 0.02 -24.23 27.82
N ASN A 55 -0.73 -25.27 28.20
CA ASN A 55 -2.19 -25.19 28.36
C ASN A 55 -2.58 -24.18 29.45
N LEU A 56 -1.94 -24.24 30.62
CA LEU A 56 -2.18 -23.28 31.70
C LEU A 56 -1.85 -21.84 31.28
N SER A 57 -0.74 -21.64 30.57
CA SER A 57 -0.33 -20.34 30.05
C SER A 57 -1.37 -19.76 29.09
N ASN A 58 -1.85 -20.58 28.14
CA ASN A 58 -2.91 -20.19 27.21
C ASN A 58 -4.21 -19.85 27.92
N LEU A 59 -4.61 -20.66 28.92
CA LEU A 59 -5.81 -20.44 29.71
C LEU A 59 -5.72 -19.17 30.56
N LEU A 60 -4.56 -18.88 31.15
CA LEU A 60 -4.32 -17.63 31.90
C LEU A 60 -4.40 -16.41 31.00
N ASN A 61 -3.84 -16.49 29.78
CA ASN A 61 -3.94 -15.41 28.81
C ASN A 61 -5.39 -15.15 28.38
N GLN A 62 -6.15 -16.22 28.08
CA GLN A 62 -7.57 -16.13 27.76
C GLN A 62 -8.38 -15.53 28.91
N TYR A 63 -8.17 -16.02 30.14
CA TYR A 63 -8.83 -15.52 31.33
C TYR A 63 -8.55 -14.03 31.55
N ASN A 64 -7.28 -13.61 31.46
CA ASN A 64 -6.88 -12.21 31.66
C ASN A 64 -7.50 -11.29 30.60
N TYR A 65 -7.50 -11.72 29.34
CA TYR A 65 -8.11 -10.97 28.24
C TYR A 65 -9.62 -10.82 28.43
N LEU A 66 -10.33 -11.92 28.70
CA LEU A 66 -11.77 -11.90 28.91
C LEU A 66 -12.17 -11.12 30.17
N ASN A 67 -11.40 -11.24 31.26
CA ASN A 67 -11.59 -10.47 32.48
C ASN A 67 -11.46 -8.96 32.20
N SER A 68 -10.47 -8.56 31.40
CA SER A 68 -10.30 -7.17 30.98
C SER A 68 -11.53 -6.67 30.20
N LEU A 69 -12.00 -7.43 29.21
CA LEU A 69 -13.16 -7.08 28.40
C LEU A 69 -14.45 -6.99 29.24
N VAL A 70 -14.70 -7.93 30.15
CA VAL A 70 -15.86 -7.90 31.06
C VAL A 70 -15.83 -6.67 31.97
N ASN A 71 -14.64 -6.30 32.48
CA ASN A 71 -14.46 -5.09 33.29
C ASN A 71 -14.72 -3.81 32.47
N LEU A 72 -14.20 -3.74 31.23
CA LEU A 72 -14.44 -2.62 30.33
C LEU A 72 -15.92 -2.50 29.96
N ALA A 73 -16.58 -3.62 29.62
CA ALA A 73 -18.01 -3.66 29.30
C ALA A 73 -18.91 -3.27 30.49
N SER A 74 -18.40 -3.39 31.71
CA SER A 74 -19.10 -2.98 32.94
C SER A 74 -18.76 -1.55 33.38
N THR A 75 -17.92 -0.83 32.64
CA THR A 75 -17.43 0.50 32.99
C THR A 75 -17.93 1.55 32.00
N PRO A 76 -18.96 2.35 32.33
CA PRO A 76 -19.53 3.32 31.40
C PRO A 76 -18.51 4.28 30.79
N SER A 77 -17.56 4.81 31.57
CA SER A 77 -16.53 5.71 31.05
C SER A 77 -15.62 5.03 30.00
N ALA A 78 -15.35 3.73 30.13
CA ALA A 78 -14.57 2.97 29.16
C ALA A 78 -15.34 2.78 27.84
N ILE A 79 -16.65 2.51 27.94
CA ILE A 79 -17.54 2.43 26.76
C ILE A 79 -17.59 3.77 26.03
N THR A 80 -17.79 4.88 26.75
CA THR A 80 -17.75 6.23 26.16
C THR A 80 -16.39 6.50 25.50
N GLY A 81 -15.29 6.12 26.14
CA GLY A 81 -13.95 6.23 25.56
C GLY A 81 -13.82 5.46 24.24
N ALA A 82 -14.30 4.22 24.20
CA ALA A 82 -14.27 3.39 23.00
C ALA A 82 -15.13 3.97 21.85
N ILE A 83 -16.30 4.54 22.15
CA ILE A 83 -17.13 5.25 21.18
C ILE A 83 -16.39 6.47 20.62
N ASN A 84 -15.72 7.25 21.47
CA ASN A 84 -14.95 8.43 21.07
C ASN A 84 -13.73 8.05 20.20
N ASN A 85 -13.07 6.95 20.54
CA ASN A 85 -11.97 6.39 19.76
C ASN A 85 -12.41 5.99 18.35
N LEU A 86 -13.51 5.23 18.24
CA LEU A 86 -14.08 4.86 16.94
C LEU A 86 -14.50 6.09 16.13
N SER A 87 -15.05 7.11 16.78
CA SER A 87 -15.47 8.35 16.10
C SER A 87 -14.26 9.14 15.60
N SER A 88 -13.21 9.28 16.41
CA SER A 88 -11.97 9.96 16.03
C SER A 88 -11.23 9.21 14.90
N SER A 89 -11.22 7.88 14.97
CA SER A 89 -10.64 7.02 13.93
C SER A 89 -11.40 7.14 12.61
N ALA A 90 -12.74 7.21 12.66
CA ALA A 90 -13.57 7.40 11.47
C ALA A 90 -13.27 8.75 10.80
N ILE A 91 -13.25 9.84 11.57
CA ILE A 91 -12.87 11.19 11.09
C ILE A 91 -11.47 11.19 10.48
N ASN A 92 -10.50 10.49 11.09
CA ASN A 92 -9.16 10.39 10.54
C ASN A 92 -9.16 9.61 9.22
N LEU A 93 -9.87 8.48 9.12
CA LEU A 93 -9.98 7.70 7.88
C LEU A 93 -10.62 8.49 6.73
N THR A 94 -11.57 9.39 7.02
CA THR A 94 -12.35 10.11 6.01
C THR A 94 -11.77 11.49 5.66
N SER A 95 -11.33 12.25 6.66
CA SER A 95 -10.85 13.64 6.51
C SER A 95 -9.37 13.85 6.82
N GLY A 96 -8.69 12.85 7.38
CA GLY A 96 -7.26 12.90 7.66
C GLY A 96 -6.41 12.72 6.39
N THR A 97 -5.16 13.16 6.46
CA THR A 97 -4.18 13.01 5.37
C THR A 97 -2.96 12.23 5.83
N THR A 98 -1.99 12.87 6.49
CA THR A 98 -0.70 12.29 6.88
C THR A 98 -0.84 11.05 7.76
N THR A 99 -1.80 11.05 8.67
CA THR A 99 -2.04 9.98 9.66
C THR A 99 -3.18 9.03 9.27
N SER A 100 -3.81 9.24 8.11
CA SER A 100 -4.95 8.44 7.66
C SER A 100 -4.49 7.25 6.83
N PRO A 101 -4.69 6.00 7.29
CA PRO A 101 -4.34 4.82 6.51
C PRO A 101 -5.01 4.77 5.13
N ALA A 102 -6.28 5.19 5.05
CA ALA A 102 -6.99 5.22 3.78
C ALA A 102 -6.38 6.24 2.80
N TYR A 103 -6.05 7.45 3.28
CA TYR A 103 -5.37 8.45 2.45
C TYR A 103 -3.99 7.98 2.01
N GLN A 104 -3.20 7.42 2.93
CA GLN A 104 -1.86 6.92 2.64
C GLN A 104 -1.90 5.75 1.63
N ALA A 105 -2.92 4.89 1.68
CA ALA A 105 -3.12 3.83 0.69
C ALA A 105 -3.39 4.39 -0.71
N VAL A 106 -4.25 5.41 -0.83
CA VAL A 106 -4.46 6.11 -2.10
C VAL A 106 -3.15 6.74 -2.58
N ALA A 107 -2.47 7.50 -1.72
CA ALA A 107 -1.21 8.15 -2.06
C ALA A 107 -0.15 7.13 -2.52
N LEU A 108 -0.03 5.98 -1.85
CA LEU A 108 0.94 4.94 -2.20
C LEU A 108 0.65 4.35 -3.59
N ALA A 109 -0.62 4.11 -3.94
CA ALA A 109 -1.00 3.64 -5.26
C ALA A 109 -0.66 4.66 -6.37
N LEU A 110 -0.91 5.94 -6.12
CA LEU A 110 -0.53 7.03 -7.04
C LEU A 110 0.99 7.12 -7.20
N ASN A 111 1.72 7.12 -6.08
CA ASN A 111 3.17 7.20 -6.03
C ASN A 111 3.83 6.01 -6.74
N ALA A 112 3.31 4.80 -6.56
CA ALA A 112 3.83 3.60 -7.22
C ALA A 112 3.62 3.65 -8.75
N ALA A 113 2.45 4.09 -9.24
CA ALA A 113 2.21 4.22 -10.68
C ALA A 113 3.12 5.28 -11.33
N VAL A 114 3.29 6.43 -10.67
CA VAL A 114 4.19 7.51 -11.09
C VAL A 114 5.65 7.05 -11.04
N GLY A 115 6.07 6.44 -9.93
CA GLY A 115 7.42 5.93 -9.73
C GLY A 115 7.77 4.85 -10.76
N MET A 116 6.83 3.97 -11.09
CA MET A 116 7.03 2.96 -12.13
C MET A 116 7.32 3.58 -13.48
N TRP A 117 6.56 4.61 -13.88
CA TRP A 117 6.86 5.37 -15.09
C TRP A 117 8.24 6.04 -15.02
N GLN A 118 8.58 6.70 -13.92
CA GLN A 118 9.89 7.35 -13.74
C GLN A 118 11.07 6.38 -13.85
N THR A 119 10.90 5.16 -13.34
CA THR A 119 11.92 4.11 -13.37
C THR A 119 12.17 3.57 -14.78
N ILE A 120 11.11 3.40 -15.60
CA ILE A 120 11.25 2.71 -16.89
C ILE A 120 11.22 3.64 -18.12
N ALA A 121 10.71 4.88 -18.00
CA ALA A 121 10.41 5.77 -19.13
C ALA A 121 11.57 5.96 -20.11
N LEU A 122 12.82 6.01 -19.60
CA LEU A 122 14.01 6.16 -20.43
C LEU A 122 14.14 5.08 -21.51
N PHE A 123 13.65 3.87 -21.24
CA PHE A 123 13.77 2.72 -22.13
C PHE A 123 12.54 2.50 -22.99
N ILE A 124 11.54 3.38 -22.91
CA ILE A 124 10.31 3.29 -23.69
C ILE A 124 10.38 4.27 -24.85
N GLY A 125 10.52 3.73 -26.06
CA GLY A 125 10.52 4.52 -27.27
C GLY A 125 9.14 5.11 -27.58
N CYS A 126 9.13 6.26 -28.26
CA CYS A 126 7.92 6.85 -28.80
C CYS A 126 8.18 7.61 -30.11
N GLY A 127 7.16 7.68 -30.97
CA GLY A 127 7.28 8.41 -32.22
C GLY A 127 6.12 8.20 -33.19
N PRO A 128 6.09 8.99 -34.29
CA PRO A 128 5.02 8.91 -35.28
C PRO A 128 5.09 7.64 -36.14
N GLY A 129 6.22 6.92 -36.13
CA GLY A 129 6.42 5.76 -36.99
C GLY A 129 6.59 6.14 -38.46
N PRO A 130 6.62 5.16 -39.38
CA PRO A 130 6.82 5.41 -40.79
C PRO A 130 5.55 5.97 -41.42
N THR A 131 5.33 7.29 -41.30
CA THR A 131 4.16 7.97 -41.86
C THR A 131 4.55 8.98 -42.93
N ASN A 132 3.63 9.22 -43.86
CA ASN A 132 3.82 10.16 -44.97
C ASN A 132 3.77 11.64 -44.50
N ASN A 133 3.34 11.89 -43.25
CA ASN A 133 3.22 13.21 -42.62
C ASN A 133 4.06 13.24 -41.33
N GLN A 134 5.29 13.74 -41.47
CA GLN A 134 6.45 13.41 -40.65
C GLN A 134 6.55 14.17 -39.30
N SER A 135 5.46 14.72 -38.77
CA SER A 135 5.52 15.58 -37.58
C SER A 135 5.79 14.76 -36.31
N TYR A 136 6.63 15.29 -35.42
CA TYR A 136 6.97 14.68 -34.14
C TYR A 136 6.84 15.67 -32.98
N GLN A 137 6.91 15.18 -31.74
CA GLN A 137 6.66 16.00 -30.56
C GLN A 137 7.69 15.77 -29.45
N SER A 138 8.00 16.82 -28.70
CA SER A 138 8.73 16.73 -27.43
C SER A 138 7.84 17.12 -26.27
N PHE A 139 7.97 16.41 -25.15
CA PHE A 139 7.20 16.58 -23.93
C PHE A 139 8.13 16.97 -22.77
N GLY A 140 7.94 18.17 -22.22
CA GLY A 140 8.70 18.65 -21.07
C GLY A 140 8.22 18.05 -19.75
N ASN A 141 9.04 18.22 -18.71
CA ASN A 141 8.85 17.67 -17.36
C ASN A 141 8.72 16.13 -17.32
N THR A 142 9.37 15.43 -18.25
CA THR A 142 9.37 13.97 -18.33
C THR A 142 10.67 13.38 -17.80
N PRO A 143 10.68 12.12 -17.31
CA PRO A 143 11.91 11.44 -16.92
C PRO A 143 12.74 11.15 -18.17
N ALA A 144 13.88 11.83 -18.33
CA ALA A 144 14.75 11.68 -19.49
C ALA A 144 16.23 11.66 -19.07
N LEU A 145 17.06 10.97 -19.85
CA LEU A 145 18.51 10.93 -19.60
C LEU A 145 19.10 12.33 -19.79
N ASN A 146 19.80 12.84 -18.78
CA ASN A 146 20.49 14.13 -18.79
C ASN A 146 19.58 15.34 -19.11
N GLY A 147 18.28 15.23 -18.83
CA GLY A 147 17.32 16.30 -19.11
C GLY A 147 15.94 16.02 -18.53
N THR A 148 14.96 16.85 -18.90
CA THR A 148 13.57 16.71 -18.47
C THR A 148 12.59 16.73 -19.65
N THR A 149 13.11 16.41 -20.84
CA THR A 149 12.35 16.46 -22.09
C THR A 149 12.54 15.16 -22.83
N THR A 150 11.43 14.49 -23.12
CA THR A 150 11.39 13.29 -23.97
C THR A 150 10.93 13.71 -25.35
N THR A 151 11.66 13.30 -26.37
CA THR A 151 11.33 13.59 -27.76
C THR A 151 10.83 12.31 -28.43
N CYS A 152 9.56 12.32 -28.84
CA CYS A 152 8.92 11.21 -29.54
C CYS A 152 9.10 11.36 -31.04
N ASN A 153 10.30 11.05 -31.53
CA ASN A 153 10.70 11.20 -32.94
C ASN A 153 11.12 9.90 -33.62
N GLN A 154 10.93 8.75 -32.97
CA GLN A 154 11.31 7.48 -33.58
C GLN A 154 10.41 7.14 -34.79
N ALA A 155 11.03 6.63 -35.85
CA ALA A 155 10.44 6.50 -37.18
C ALA A 155 10.07 5.05 -37.55
N TYR A 156 10.19 4.10 -36.63
CA TYR A 156 9.98 2.68 -36.87
C TYR A 156 9.22 2.03 -35.72
N GLY A 157 8.50 0.94 -36.02
CA GLY A 157 7.90 0.09 -35.01
C GLY A 157 6.80 0.73 -34.16
N THR A 158 6.15 1.81 -34.59
CA THR A 158 5.06 2.43 -33.80
C THR A 158 3.82 1.55 -33.74
N GLY A 159 3.29 1.38 -32.53
CA GLY A 159 2.06 0.63 -32.26
C GLY A 159 2.25 -0.47 -31.22
N PRO A 160 1.23 -1.34 -31.04
CA PRO A 160 1.28 -2.41 -30.06
C PRO A 160 2.49 -3.33 -30.23
N ASN A 161 3.13 -3.71 -29.12
CA ASN A 161 4.37 -4.50 -29.06
C ASN A 161 5.61 -3.83 -29.69
N GLY A 162 5.52 -2.54 -30.01
CA GLY A 162 6.60 -1.75 -30.60
C GLY A 162 6.92 -0.52 -29.75
N ILE A 163 6.96 0.67 -30.34
CA ILE A 163 7.09 1.93 -29.60
C ILE A 163 5.73 2.61 -29.43
N LEU A 164 5.62 3.48 -28.43
CA LEU A 164 4.39 4.25 -28.22
C LEU A 164 4.15 5.22 -29.39
N SER A 165 2.90 5.31 -29.84
CA SER A 165 2.49 6.42 -30.70
C SER A 165 2.56 7.73 -29.92
N ILE A 166 2.63 8.85 -30.64
CA ILE A 166 2.58 10.18 -30.02
C ILE A 166 1.30 10.35 -29.20
N GLU A 167 0.17 9.85 -29.69
CA GLU A 167 -1.13 9.92 -29.01
C GLU A 167 -1.13 9.13 -27.69
N GLU A 168 -0.65 7.89 -27.69
CA GLU A 168 -0.59 7.06 -26.48
C GLU A 168 0.43 7.62 -25.48
N TYR A 169 1.57 8.12 -25.95
CA TYR A 169 2.53 8.81 -25.08
C TYR A 169 1.92 10.08 -24.48
N GLN A 170 1.18 10.87 -25.27
CA GLN A 170 0.52 12.08 -24.79
C GLN A 170 -0.55 11.76 -23.73
N LYS A 171 -1.32 10.69 -23.93
CA LYS A 171 -2.30 10.19 -22.97
C LYS A 171 -1.64 9.80 -21.65
N LEU A 172 -0.58 8.99 -21.70
CA LEU A 172 0.20 8.60 -20.52
C LEU A 172 0.81 9.82 -19.83
N ASN A 173 1.49 10.69 -20.59
CA ASN A 173 2.16 11.87 -20.05
C ASN A 173 1.15 12.84 -19.42
N THR A 174 -0.04 12.99 -19.98
CA THR A 174 -1.10 13.82 -19.37
C THR A 174 -1.48 13.29 -18.00
N ALA A 175 -1.76 11.98 -17.89
CA ALA A 175 -2.08 11.35 -16.62
C ALA A 175 -0.92 11.49 -15.60
N TYR A 176 0.31 11.24 -16.05
CA TYR A 176 1.51 11.40 -15.23
C TYR A 176 1.70 12.83 -14.71
N GLN A 177 1.63 13.85 -15.58
CA GLN A 177 1.78 15.26 -15.18
C GLN A 177 0.66 15.72 -14.25
N THR A 178 -0.57 15.24 -14.46
CA THR A 178 -1.70 15.54 -13.59
C THR A 178 -1.46 15.03 -12.17
N ILE A 179 -1.05 13.76 -12.00
CA ILE A 179 -0.77 13.20 -10.67
C ILE A 179 0.42 13.92 -10.04
N GLN A 180 1.51 14.12 -10.78
CA GLN A 180 2.69 14.84 -10.28
C GLN A 180 2.34 16.25 -9.79
N THR A 181 1.54 16.98 -10.56
CA THR A 181 1.07 18.31 -10.18
C THR A 181 0.20 18.24 -8.93
N ALA A 182 -0.75 17.30 -8.89
CA ALA A 182 -1.70 17.15 -7.78
C ALA A 182 -0.99 16.83 -6.46
N LEU A 183 -0.03 15.92 -6.47
CA LEU A 183 0.72 15.51 -5.28
C LEU A 183 1.70 16.58 -4.81
N ASN A 184 2.22 17.41 -5.72
CA ASN A 184 3.13 18.48 -5.36
C ASN A 184 2.38 19.63 -4.66
N GLN A 185 2.67 19.85 -3.37
CA GLN A 185 2.05 20.89 -2.56
C GLN A 185 2.23 22.30 -3.13
N SER A 186 3.37 22.60 -3.77
CA SER A 186 3.65 23.92 -4.33
C SER A 186 2.97 24.17 -5.68
N GLN A 187 2.52 23.13 -6.38
CA GLN A 187 1.94 23.23 -7.72
C GLN A 187 0.42 22.98 -7.71
N GLY A 188 -0.01 21.80 -7.27
CA GLY A 188 -1.42 21.41 -7.22
C GLY A 188 -2.04 21.50 -5.82
N GLY A 189 -1.28 21.96 -4.82
CA GLY A 189 -1.75 22.12 -3.46
C GLY A 189 -1.90 20.82 -2.67
N GLY A 190 -1.34 19.71 -3.15
CA GLY A 190 -1.49 18.38 -2.57
C GLY A 190 -2.85 17.74 -2.87
N MET A 191 -2.90 16.41 -2.88
CA MET A 191 -4.16 15.66 -2.86
C MET A 191 -4.93 16.05 -1.59
N PRO A 192 -6.21 16.47 -1.68
CA PRO A 192 -6.97 16.82 -0.49
C PRO A 192 -7.37 15.57 0.29
N ALA A 193 -7.96 15.76 1.47
CA ALA A 193 -8.56 14.67 2.21
C ALA A 193 -9.62 13.93 1.38
N LEU A 194 -9.86 12.65 1.67
CA LEU A 194 -10.67 11.77 0.82
C LEU A 194 -12.14 12.21 0.69
N ASN A 195 -12.65 12.94 1.69
CA ASN A 195 -13.99 13.49 1.68
C ASN A 195 -14.14 14.80 0.87
N ASP A 196 -13.05 15.47 0.49
CA ASP A 196 -13.09 16.66 -0.35
C ASP A 196 -13.02 16.26 -1.84
N THR A 197 -14.15 16.42 -2.52
CA THR A 197 -14.31 16.16 -3.95
C THR A 197 -14.49 17.43 -4.78
N THR A 198 -14.30 18.59 -4.16
CA THR A 198 -14.57 19.90 -4.75
C THR A 198 -13.32 20.59 -5.29
N LYS A 199 -12.14 20.18 -4.80
CA LYS A 199 -10.87 20.76 -5.20
C LYS A 199 -10.61 20.51 -6.69
N THR A 200 -10.17 21.56 -7.38
CA THR A 200 -9.68 21.50 -8.76
C THR A 200 -8.21 21.89 -8.81
N GLY A 201 -7.49 21.36 -9.78
CA GLY A 201 -6.12 21.76 -10.08
C GLY A 201 -5.97 22.22 -11.53
N VAL A 202 -4.84 22.83 -11.83
CA VAL A 202 -4.44 23.21 -13.19
C VAL A 202 -3.07 22.59 -13.46
N VAL A 203 -2.99 21.77 -14.51
CA VAL A 203 -1.72 21.23 -15.00
C VAL A 203 -1.30 21.97 -16.26
N ASN A 204 -0.03 22.36 -16.33
CA ASN A 204 0.56 23.03 -17.49
C ASN A 204 1.56 22.08 -18.15
N ILE A 205 1.19 21.54 -19.31
CA ILE A 205 2.02 20.60 -20.06
C ILE A 205 2.79 21.37 -21.12
N ARG A 206 4.11 21.40 -20.98
CA ARG A 206 5.02 21.99 -21.97
C ARG A 206 5.25 20.99 -23.09
N GLN A 207 4.98 21.41 -24.32
CA GLN A 207 5.20 20.59 -25.51
C GLN A 207 5.91 21.41 -26.58
N THR A 208 6.63 20.72 -27.46
CA THR A 208 7.12 21.29 -28.72
C THR A 208 6.71 20.38 -29.86
N ASN A 209 5.93 20.93 -30.78
CA ASN A 209 5.53 20.27 -32.01
C ASN A 209 6.52 20.63 -33.11
N TYR A 210 7.05 19.62 -33.79
CA TYR A 210 7.93 19.78 -34.92
C TYR A 210 7.17 19.41 -36.18
N ARG A 211 6.84 20.43 -36.98
CA ARG A 211 6.21 20.21 -38.28
C ARG A 211 7.30 20.03 -39.32
N THR A 212 7.37 18.84 -39.88
CA THR A 212 8.30 18.49 -40.94
C THR A 212 7.53 18.33 -42.26
N THR A 213 8.19 18.65 -43.36
CA THR A 213 7.75 18.34 -44.72
C THR A 213 8.82 17.46 -45.36
N ALA A 214 8.50 16.80 -46.48
CA ALA A 214 9.50 16.02 -47.22
C ALA A 214 10.76 16.83 -47.60
N GLN A 215 10.71 18.17 -47.63
CA GLN A 215 11.87 19.03 -47.87
C GLN A 215 12.68 19.40 -46.61
N ASN A 216 12.08 19.38 -45.41
CA ASN A 216 12.67 19.90 -44.17
C ASN A 216 12.92 18.82 -43.11
N ASN A 217 12.66 17.55 -43.42
CA ASN A 217 12.93 16.42 -42.54
C ASN A 217 14.32 15.86 -42.84
N ILE A 218 15.16 15.78 -41.81
CA ILE A 218 16.40 15.01 -41.88
C ILE A 218 16.10 13.70 -41.17
N ILE A 219 16.00 12.62 -41.92
CA ILE A 219 16.11 11.28 -41.33
C ILE A 219 17.56 11.18 -40.86
N GLU A 220 17.77 11.18 -39.56
CA GLU A 220 19.13 11.28 -39.01
C GLU A 220 19.92 10.00 -39.19
N HIS A 221 19.24 8.86 -39.15
CA HIS A 221 19.88 7.56 -39.09
C HIS A 221 19.01 6.50 -39.80
N TYR A 222 19.70 5.57 -40.45
CA TYR A 222 19.11 4.39 -41.08
C TYR A 222 19.79 3.15 -40.54
N TYR A 223 19.05 2.05 -40.40
CA TYR A 223 19.63 0.71 -40.37
C TYR A 223 19.16 -0.09 -41.57
N THR A 224 19.97 -1.05 -41.98
CA THR A 224 19.65 -1.95 -43.10
C THR A 224 19.08 -3.25 -42.55
N GLU A 225 17.85 -3.57 -42.93
CA GLU A 225 17.24 -4.86 -42.66
C GLU A 225 16.77 -5.47 -43.98
N ASN A 226 17.19 -6.70 -44.27
CA ASN A 226 16.86 -7.40 -45.52
C ASN A 226 17.14 -6.59 -46.80
N GLY A 227 18.18 -5.75 -46.80
CA GLY A 227 18.57 -4.89 -47.92
C GLY A 227 17.73 -3.62 -48.10
N LYS A 228 16.83 -3.31 -47.15
CA LYS A 228 16.03 -2.07 -47.14
C LYS A 228 16.53 -1.11 -46.06
N GLU A 229 16.68 0.16 -46.40
CA GLU A 229 16.96 1.23 -45.43
C GLU A 229 15.69 1.57 -44.64
N ILE A 230 15.77 1.50 -43.32
CA ILE A 230 14.69 1.82 -42.40
C ILE A 230 15.08 3.07 -41.60
N PRO A 231 14.30 4.17 -41.66
CA PRO A 231 14.57 5.36 -40.86
C PRO A 231 14.41 5.05 -39.37
N THR A 232 15.35 5.48 -38.53
CA THR A 232 15.27 5.24 -37.08
C THR A 232 14.64 6.42 -36.33
N SER A 233 14.95 7.66 -36.73
CA SER A 233 14.46 8.87 -36.08
C SER A 233 14.37 10.05 -37.03
N TYR A 234 13.46 10.96 -36.70
CA TYR A 234 13.25 12.23 -37.40
C TYR A 234 13.90 13.39 -36.63
N SER A 235 14.47 14.35 -37.36
CA SER A 235 14.86 15.64 -36.77
C SER A 235 14.65 16.83 -37.71
N GLY A 236 14.80 18.02 -37.16
CA GLY A 236 14.55 19.28 -37.86
C GLY A 236 13.09 19.68 -37.86
N GLY A 237 12.65 20.32 -38.95
CA GLY A 237 11.31 20.90 -39.04
C GLY A 237 11.13 22.23 -38.31
N SER A 238 9.98 22.87 -38.54
CA SER A 238 9.61 24.12 -37.88
C SER A 238 9.00 23.81 -36.51
N ALA A 239 9.59 24.37 -35.44
CA ALA A 239 9.16 24.15 -34.08
C ALA A 239 8.06 25.15 -33.65
N PHE A 240 7.05 24.63 -32.96
CA PHE A 240 6.01 25.40 -32.28
C PHE A 240 5.85 24.85 -30.86
N SER A 241 6.08 25.68 -29.84
CA SER A 241 6.08 25.25 -28.43
C SER A 241 4.86 25.77 -27.66
N PRO A 242 3.69 25.10 -27.74
CA PRO A 242 2.55 25.47 -26.93
C PRO A 242 2.73 25.03 -25.47
N THR A 243 2.06 25.74 -24.57
CA THR A 243 1.75 25.22 -23.24
C THR A 243 0.28 24.84 -23.24
N ILE A 244 -0.01 23.55 -23.01
CA ILE A 244 -1.38 23.08 -22.85
C ILE A 244 -1.75 23.22 -21.39
N GLN A 245 -2.79 24.00 -21.12
CA GLN A 245 -3.35 24.16 -19.78
C GLN A 245 -4.62 23.33 -19.65
N LEU A 246 -4.65 22.42 -18.68
CA LEU A 246 -5.81 21.56 -18.42
C LEU A 246 -6.25 21.76 -16.97
N THR A 247 -7.54 22.06 -16.79
CA THR A 247 -8.19 22.00 -15.48
C THR A 247 -8.60 20.56 -15.20
N TYR A 248 -8.33 20.06 -14.01
CA TYR A 248 -8.69 18.71 -13.59
C TYR A 248 -9.33 18.70 -12.21
N LYS A 249 -10.08 17.64 -11.91
CA LYS A 249 -10.64 17.38 -10.59
C LYS A 249 -9.53 16.83 -9.69
N ASN A 250 -9.17 17.53 -8.63
CA ASN A 250 -8.11 17.10 -7.72
C ASN A 250 -8.74 16.35 -6.54
N ASP A 251 -9.24 15.15 -6.80
CA ASP A 251 -9.71 14.23 -5.76
C ASP A 251 -9.13 12.83 -5.96
N ALA A 252 -9.22 12.00 -4.92
CA ALA A 252 -8.66 10.66 -4.92
C ALA A 252 -9.21 9.76 -6.04
N GLU A 253 -10.50 9.88 -6.37
CA GLU A 253 -11.14 9.04 -7.38
C GLU A 253 -10.59 9.33 -8.78
N TYR A 254 -10.55 10.61 -9.16
CA TYR A 254 -10.02 11.03 -10.44
C TYR A 254 -8.51 10.73 -10.55
N LEU A 255 -7.74 10.95 -9.49
CA LEU A 255 -6.31 10.67 -9.50
C LEU A 255 -6.02 9.17 -9.63
N LEU A 256 -6.78 8.29 -8.97
CA LEU A 256 -6.66 6.84 -9.13
C LEU A 256 -7.01 6.39 -10.57
N GLN A 257 -7.95 7.06 -11.24
CA GLN A 257 -8.22 6.82 -12.67
C GLN A 257 -7.04 7.25 -13.55
N GLN A 258 -6.35 8.34 -13.22
CA GLN A 258 -5.13 8.72 -13.94
C GLN A 258 -4.01 7.70 -13.70
N ALA A 259 -3.83 7.20 -12.48
CA ALA A 259 -2.85 6.15 -12.18
C ALA A 259 -3.14 4.87 -12.98
N ALA A 260 -4.41 4.45 -13.02
CA ALA A 260 -4.86 3.34 -13.87
C ALA A 260 -4.58 3.60 -15.35
N THR A 261 -4.75 4.84 -15.84
CA THR A 261 -4.47 5.22 -17.22
C THR A 261 -3.00 5.01 -17.58
N ILE A 262 -2.06 5.39 -16.71
CA ILE A 262 -0.61 5.16 -16.93
C ILE A 262 -0.34 3.67 -17.13
N ILE A 263 -0.80 2.84 -16.19
CA ILE A 263 -0.56 1.40 -16.24
C ILE A 263 -1.26 0.76 -17.46
N ASN A 264 -2.50 1.16 -17.76
CA ASN A 264 -3.26 0.62 -18.89
C ASN A 264 -2.61 0.94 -20.24
N VAL A 265 -2.08 2.14 -20.44
CA VAL A 265 -1.34 2.46 -21.67
C VAL A 265 -0.14 1.52 -21.81
N LEU A 266 0.65 1.34 -20.74
CA LEU A 266 1.83 0.47 -20.76
C LEU A 266 1.46 -0.99 -21.03
N THR A 267 0.43 -1.52 -20.37
CA THR A 267 0.06 -2.94 -20.53
C THR A 267 -0.69 -3.23 -21.81
N THR A 268 -1.49 -2.30 -22.32
CA THR A 268 -2.26 -2.48 -23.56
C THR A 268 -1.38 -2.29 -24.79
N GLN A 269 -0.55 -1.24 -24.80
CA GLN A 269 0.37 -1.00 -25.91
C GLN A 269 1.58 -1.93 -25.85
N ASN A 270 1.92 -2.42 -24.66
CA ASN A 270 3.04 -3.34 -24.41
C ASN A 270 4.32 -2.93 -25.16
N PRO A 271 4.81 -1.68 -25.01
CA PRO A 271 5.95 -1.24 -25.79
C PRO A 271 7.21 -2.08 -25.52
N HIS A 272 8.05 -2.20 -26.53
CA HIS A 272 9.36 -2.80 -26.46
C HIS A 272 10.29 -1.98 -25.55
N VAL A 273 10.99 -2.66 -24.64
CA VAL A 273 11.97 -2.01 -23.75
C VAL A 273 13.32 -1.96 -24.46
N GLN A 274 13.80 -0.76 -24.76
CA GLN A 274 14.99 -0.51 -25.59
C GLN A 274 16.30 -0.74 -24.82
N THR A 275 16.53 -1.98 -24.40
CA THR A 275 17.72 -2.43 -23.67
C THR A 275 18.15 -3.81 -24.16
N SER A 276 19.44 -3.98 -24.40
CA SER A 276 20.02 -5.27 -24.80
C SER A 276 20.10 -6.29 -23.66
N ASN A 277 19.95 -5.85 -22.41
CA ASN A 277 20.07 -6.68 -21.21
C ASN A 277 18.72 -7.08 -20.60
N GLY A 278 17.61 -6.84 -21.31
CA GLY A 278 16.26 -7.04 -20.79
C GLY A 278 16.06 -6.36 -19.43
N GLY A 279 15.47 -7.10 -18.50
CA GLY A 279 15.19 -6.67 -17.14
C GLY A 279 16.38 -6.63 -16.17
N LYS A 280 17.60 -6.95 -16.61
CA LYS A 280 18.75 -7.18 -15.70
C LYS A 280 19.09 -5.96 -14.82
N ALA A 281 18.92 -4.74 -15.33
CA ALA A 281 19.18 -3.51 -14.58
C ALA A 281 18.30 -3.38 -13.33
N TRP A 282 17.14 -4.02 -13.35
CA TRP A 282 16.14 -4.04 -12.28
C TRP A 282 16.13 -5.36 -11.50
N GLY A 283 17.15 -6.20 -11.73
CA GLY A 283 17.29 -7.56 -11.21
C GLY A 283 16.17 -8.52 -11.63
N LEU A 284 15.62 -8.31 -12.83
CA LEU A 284 14.65 -9.17 -13.48
C LEU A 284 15.31 -9.99 -14.60
N SER A 285 14.51 -10.79 -15.33
CA SER A 285 14.99 -11.63 -16.44
C SER A 285 15.85 -10.83 -17.42
N SER A 286 17.03 -11.34 -17.79
CA SER A 286 17.90 -10.71 -18.78
C SER A 286 17.42 -10.86 -20.22
N THR A 287 16.25 -11.47 -20.43
CA THR A 287 15.65 -11.67 -21.75
C THR A 287 15.09 -10.34 -22.24
N PRO A 288 15.58 -9.79 -23.38
CA PRO A 288 14.97 -8.62 -24.00
C PRO A 288 13.51 -8.92 -24.36
N GLY A 289 12.66 -7.92 -24.27
CA GLY A 289 11.23 -8.10 -24.49
C GLY A 289 10.45 -6.83 -24.30
N ASN A 290 9.14 -6.98 -24.25
CA ASN A 290 8.24 -5.87 -24.04
C ASN A 290 8.03 -5.61 -22.55
N VAL A 291 7.43 -4.47 -22.22
CA VAL A 291 7.24 -4.07 -20.82
C VAL A 291 6.45 -5.10 -20.00
N VAL A 292 5.48 -5.81 -20.59
CA VAL A 292 4.73 -6.84 -19.86
C VAL A 292 5.57 -8.09 -19.64
N ASP A 293 6.46 -8.45 -20.57
CA ASP A 293 7.36 -9.61 -20.41
C ASP A 293 8.34 -9.39 -19.26
N ILE A 294 8.82 -8.15 -19.12
CA ILE A 294 9.83 -7.79 -18.13
C ILE A 294 9.18 -7.42 -16.79
N PHE A 295 8.14 -6.59 -16.80
CA PHE A 295 7.56 -5.96 -15.60
C PHE A 295 6.13 -6.39 -15.31
N GLY A 296 5.60 -7.41 -15.99
CA GLY A 296 4.21 -7.89 -15.82
C GLY A 296 3.80 -8.14 -14.36
N PRO A 297 4.62 -8.81 -13.53
CA PRO A 297 4.33 -8.96 -12.10
C PRO A 297 4.24 -7.62 -11.36
N SER A 298 5.17 -6.69 -11.61
CA SER A 298 5.18 -5.35 -11.00
C SER A 298 3.94 -4.54 -11.41
N PHE A 299 3.54 -4.59 -12.68
CA PHE A 299 2.31 -3.95 -13.13
C PHE A 299 1.07 -4.57 -12.50
N SER A 300 1.03 -5.90 -12.33
CA SER A 300 -0.09 -6.59 -11.70
C SER A 300 -0.23 -6.18 -10.23
N ALA A 301 0.88 -6.08 -9.51
CA ALA A 301 0.92 -5.58 -8.14
C ALA A 301 0.38 -4.14 -8.05
N ILE A 302 0.84 -3.22 -8.92
CA ILE A 302 0.37 -1.83 -8.94
C ILE A 302 -1.11 -1.73 -9.33
N GLN A 303 -1.61 -2.57 -10.24
CA GLN A 303 -3.04 -2.63 -10.57
C GLN A 303 -3.89 -3.03 -9.36
N GLU A 304 -3.47 -4.06 -8.62
CA GLU A 304 -4.17 -4.47 -7.40
C GLU A 304 -4.04 -3.41 -6.29
N MET A 305 -2.92 -2.67 -6.20
CA MET A 305 -2.82 -1.49 -5.32
C MET A 305 -3.88 -0.43 -5.66
N ILE A 306 -4.00 -0.07 -6.94
CA ILE A 306 -4.98 0.93 -7.41
C ILE A 306 -6.41 0.46 -7.10
N LYS A 307 -6.72 -0.80 -7.38
CA LYS A 307 -8.04 -1.40 -7.13
C LYS A 307 -8.39 -1.48 -5.64
N ASN A 308 -7.45 -1.88 -4.79
CA ASN A 308 -7.65 -1.90 -3.35
C ASN A 308 -7.80 -0.48 -2.77
N ALA A 309 -7.04 0.49 -3.28
CA ALA A 309 -7.18 1.90 -2.91
C ALA A 309 -8.54 2.48 -3.34
N GLN A 310 -9.03 2.15 -4.55
CA GLN A 310 -10.37 2.52 -5.01
C GLN A 310 -11.45 1.92 -4.11
N THR A 311 -11.31 0.65 -3.74
CA THR A 311 -12.26 -0.03 -2.84
C THR A 311 -12.25 0.59 -1.45
N ALA A 312 -11.06 0.90 -0.90
CA ALA A 312 -10.93 1.60 0.38
C ALA A 312 -11.58 2.98 0.33
N LEU A 313 -11.39 3.74 -0.76
CA LEU A 313 -12.03 5.03 -0.98
C LEU A 313 -13.56 4.91 -0.95
N GLU A 314 -14.15 3.97 -1.67
CA GLU A 314 -15.61 3.76 -1.65
C GLU A 314 -16.12 3.40 -0.24
N LYS A 315 -15.37 2.59 0.50
CA LYS A 315 -15.71 2.25 1.89
C LYS A 315 -15.60 3.45 2.82
N THR A 316 -14.64 4.37 2.62
CA THR A 316 -14.57 5.63 3.38
C THR A 316 -15.75 6.55 3.09
N LYS A 317 -16.23 6.62 1.83
CA LYS A 317 -17.45 7.38 1.48
C LYS A 317 -18.68 6.84 2.23
N GLN A 318 -18.82 5.52 2.31
CA GLN A 318 -19.89 4.87 3.09
C GLN A 318 -19.74 5.10 4.59
N LEU A 319 -18.52 5.06 5.12
CA LEU A 319 -18.25 5.35 6.54
C LEU A 319 -18.65 6.78 6.90
N ASN A 320 -18.28 7.78 6.08
CA ASN A 320 -18.64 9.18 6.27
C ASN A 320 -20.18 9.39 6.29
N ALA A 321 -20.93 8.70 5.42
CA ALA A 321 -22.39 8.76 5.46
C ALA A 321 -22.99 8.23 6.78
N ASN A 322 -22.31 7.29 7.43
CA ASN A 322 -22.70 6.66 8.70
C ASN A 322 -22.15 7.38 9.95
N GLU A 323 -21.30 8.40 9.79
CA GLU A 323 -20.75 9.19 10.92
C GLU A 323 -21.78 10.18 11.52
N ASN A 324 -22.79 10.58 10.75
CA ASN A 324 -23.80 11.57 11.16
C ASN A 324 -24.71 11.12 12.33
N THR A 325 -24.69 9.84 12.69
CA THR A 325 -25.36 9.33 13.90
C THR A 325 -24.34 9.20 15.04
N GLN A 326 -24.43 10.09 16.03
CA GLN A 326 -23.65 9.99 17.25
C GLN A 326 -24.11 8.76 18.03
N ILE A 327 -23.19 7.82 18.28
CA ILE A 327 -23.47 6.65 19.12
C ILE A 327 -23.46 7.13 20.57
N THR A 328 -24.54 6.90 21.30
CA THR A 328 -24.62 7.20 22.73
C THR A 328 -25.05 5.95 23.47
N GLN A 329 -24.36 5.63 24.57
CA GLN A 329 -24.83 4.58 25.47
C GLN A 329 -25.89 5.14 26.43
N PRO A 330 -26.78 4.29 26.99
CA PRO A 330 -27.74 4.70 28.01
C PRO A 330 -27.08 5.26 29.28
N ASP A 331 -27.76 6.21 29.92
CA ASP A 331 -27.37 6.69 31.25
C ASP A 331 -27.37 5.54 32.26
N ASN A 332 -26.28 5.39 33.01
CA ASN A 332 -26.06 4.30 33.96
C ASN A 332 -26.15 2.89 33.35
N PHE A 333 -25.71 2.73 32.10
CA PHE A 333 -25.61 1.40 31.48
C PHE A 333 -24.89 0.40 32.40
N ASN A 334 -25.54 -0.72 32.65
CA ASN A 334 -25.04 -1.80 33.48
C ASN A 334 -25.32 -3.13 32.76
N PRO A 335 -24.30 -3.82 32.22
CA PRO A 335 -24.50 -5.01 31.39
C PRO A 335 -25.07 -6.22 32.15
N TYR A 336 -25.09 -6.18 33.49
CA TYR A 336 -25.71 -7.22 34.32
C TYR A 336 -27.24 -7.14 34.33
N THR A 337 -27.81 -5.94 34.12
CA THR A 337 -29.25 -5.69 34.26
C THR A 337 -29.89 -5.00 33.06
N SER A 338 -29.11 -4.25 32.28
CA SER A 338 -29.58 -3.47 31.14
C SER A 338 -29.96 -4.39 29.99
N LYS A 339 -31.06 -4.05 29.32
CA LYS A 339 -31.54 -4.76 28.12
C LYS A 339 -31.23 -4.01 26.83
N ASP A 340 -31.05 -2.70 26.91
CA ASP A 340 -30.72 -1.88 25.76
C ASP A 340 -29.22 -1.96 25.47
N THR A 341 -28.89 -2.66 24.39
CA THR A 341 -27.53 -2.83 23.86
C THR A 341 -27.44 -2.37 22.41
N GLN A 342 -28.43 -1.61 21.91
CA GLN A 342 -28.46 -1.18 20.51
C GLN A 342 -27.21 -0.37 20.14
N PHE A 343 -26.77 0.52 21.04
CA PHE A 343 -25.55 1.30 20.87
C PHE A 343 -24.31 0.40 20.65
N ALA A 344 -24.25 -0.78 21.27
CA ALA A 344 -23.14 -1.72 21.12
C ALA A 344 -23.17 -2.41 19.74
N GLN A 345 -24.37 -2.62 19.18
CA GLN A 345 -24.50 -3.10 17.81
C GLN A 345 -24.03 -2.04 16.80
N GLU A 346 -24.37 -0.77 17.02
CA GLU A 346 -23.88 0.35 16.21
C GLU A 346 -22.36 0.49 16.31
N MET A 347 -21.82 0.37 17.52
CA MET A 347 -20.38 0.35 17.80
C MET A 347 -19.68 -0.78 17.04
N LEU A 348 -20.24 -2.00 17.08
CA LEU A 348 -19.72 -3.15 16.34
C LEU A 348 -19.75 -2.93 14.82
N ASN A 349 -20.85 -2.40 14.29
CA ASN A 349 -20.98 -2.10 12.86
C ASN A 349 -19.94 -1.07 12.41
N ARG A 350 -19.74 0.00 13.20
CA ARG A 350 -18.74 1.03 12.92
C ARG A 350 -17.32 0.47 12.99
N ALA A 351 -17.00 -0.34 14.01
CA ALA A 351 -15.70 -0.98 14.14
C ALA A 351 -15.41 -1.95 12.97
N ASN A 352 -16.42 -2.73 12.53
CA ASN A 352 -16.27 -3.61 11.38
C ASN A 352 -16.02 -2.85 10.07
N ALA A 353 -16.73 -1.75 9.84
CA ALA A 353 -16.52 -0.92 8.65
C ALA A 353 -15.10 -0.31 8.62
N GLN A 354 -14.61 0.18 9.76
CA GLN A 354 -13.24 0.68 9.87
C GLN A 354 -12.19 -0.42 9.69
N ALA A 355 -12.41 -1.60 10.27
CA ALA A 355 -11.52 -2.75 10.10
C ALA A 355 -11.43 -3.19 8.63
N GLU A 356 -12.52 -3.13 7.87
CA GLU A 356 -12.52 -3.42 6.44
C GLU A 356 -11.67 -2.40 5.65
N ILE A 357 -11.81 -1.10 5.94
CA ILE A 357 -11.00 -0.04 5.32
C ILE A 357 -9.50 -0.24 5.64
N LEU A 358 -9.18 -0.49 6.91
CA LEU A 358 -7.80 -0.73 7.36
C LEU A 358 -7.20 -1.99 6.73
N SER A 359 -8.01 -3.04 6.55
CA SER A 359 -7.56 -4.25 5.86
C SER A 359 -7.24 -3.99 4.38
N LEU A 360 -8.07 -3.21 3.68
CA LEU A 360 -7.80 -2.81 2.31
C LEU A 360 -6.54 -1.93 2.20
N ALA A 361 -6.36 -1.00 3.14
CA ALA A 361 -5.17 -0.16 3.23
C ALA A 361 -3.89 -1.01 3.44
N GLN A 362 -3.94 -2.00 4.33
CA GLN A 362 -2.85 -2.96 4.51
C GLN A 362 -2.59 -3.79 3.25
N GLN A 363 -3.63 -4.18 2.52
CA GLN A 363 -3.47 -4.91 1.26
C GLN A 363 -2.76 -4.07 0.19
N VAL A 364 -2.93 -2.74 0.16
CA VAL A 364 -2.14 -1.88 -0.73
C VAL A 364 -0.66 -1.95 -0.40
N ALA A 365 -0.28 -1.90 0.89
CA ALA A 365 1.11 -2.08 1.32
C ALA A 365 1.64 -3.47 0.95
N ASN A 366 0.85 -4.52 1.21
CA ASN A 366 1.23 -5.90 0.89
C ASN A 366 1.41 -6.12 -0.62
N ASN A 367 0.54 -5.52 -1.44
CA ASN A 367 0.69 -5.55 -2.90
C ASN A 367 1.98 -4.87 -3.33
N PHE A 368 2.35 -3.74 -2.73
CA PHE A 368 3.64 -3.11 -2.99
C PHE A 368 4.82 -4.04 -2.63
N HIS A 369 4.79 -4.65 -1.45
CA HIS A 369 5.79 -5.63 -1.02
C HIS A 369 5.86 -6.90 -1.88
N SER A 370 4.81 -7.18 -2.66
CA SER A 370 4.82 -8.32 -3.59
C SER A 370 5.65 -8.06 -4.85
N ILE A 371 6.04 -6.80 -5.13
CA ILE A 371 6.90 -6.45 -6.26
C ILE A 371 8.27 -7.10 -6.08
N GLN A 372 8.63 -7.99 -7.00
CA GLN A 372 9.86 -8.77 -6.91
C GLN A 372 11.05 -8.05 -7.52
N GLY A 373 12.21 -8.23 -6.90
CA GLY A 373 13.50 -7.78 -7.41
C GLY A 373 13.87 -6.34 -7.01
N PRO A 374 15.11 -5.92 -7.32
CA PRO A 374 15.64 -4.58 -7.04
C PRO A 374 14.76 -3.42 -7.48
N ILE A 375 13.87 -3.61 -8.47
CA ILE A 375 12.93 -2.58 -8.91
C ILE A 375 12.07 -2.03 -7.76
N GLN A 376 11.72 -2.85 -6.77
CA GLN A 376 10.99 -2.36 -5.59
C GLN A 376 11.80 -1.27 -4.86
N SER A 377 13.10 -1.50 -4.65
CA SER A 377 14.01 -0.51 -4.06
C SER A 377 14.16 0.71 -4.97
N ASP A 378 14.27 0.50 -6.29
CA ASP A 378 14.33 1.62 -7.23
C ASP A 378 13.06 2.48 -7.16
N LEU A 379 11.87 1.90 -6.90
CA LEU A 379 10.62 2.65 -6.72
C LEU A 379 10.59 3.44 -5.40
N GLU A 380 11.24 2.93 -4.36
CA GLU A 380 11.34 3.59 -3.04
C GLU A 380 12.37 4.73 -3.01
N GLU A 381 13.39 4.66 -3.86
CA GLU A 381 14.51 5.58 -3.88
C GLU A 381 14.30 6.77 -4.83
N CYS A 382 15.00 7.88 -4.55
CA CYS A 382 15.12 8.98 -5.48
C CYS A 382 16.59 9.36 -5.71
N LYS A 383 17.13 8.98 -6.88
CA LYS A 383 18.51 9.29 -7.28
C LYS A 383 18.70 10.77 -7.67
N ALA A 384 17.60 11.50 -7.84
CA ALA A 384 17.56 12.93 -8.16
C ALA A 384 17.70 13.87 -6.94
N GLY A 385 17.89 13.34 -5.73
CA GLY A 385 18.04 14.11 -4.50
C GLY A 385 16.72 14.37 -3.78
N SER A 386 15.76 15.03 -4.44
CA SER A 386 14.44 15.33 -3.85
C SER A 386 13.31 14.72 -4.67
N ALA A 387 12.44 13.96 -4.01
CA ALA A 387 11.21 13.45 -4.61
C ALA A 387 10.22 14.58 -4.95
N GLY A 388 9.32 14.34 -5.91
CA GLY A 388 8.31 15.31 -6.34
C GLY A 388 8.80 16.42 -7.28
N VAL A 389 10.08 16.43 -7.65
CA VAL A 389 10.67 17.35 -8.64
C VAL A 389 11.41 16.54 -9.70
N ILE A 390 11.06 16.78 -10.97
CA ILE A 390 11.74 16.13 -12.09
C ILE A 390 12.99 16.92 -12.47
N ASN A 391 14.13 16.24 -12.51
CA ASN A 391 15.40 16.78 -12.96
C ASN A 391 16.16 15.75 -13.82
N SER A 392 17.37 16.11 -14.25
CA SER A 392 18.21 15.31 -15.15
C SER A 392 18.65 13.95 -14.59
N SER A 393 18.40 13.68 -13.31
CA SER A 393 18.80 12.47 -12.59
C SER A 393 17.59 11.66 -12.08
N THR A 394 16.36 12.02 -12.47
CA THR A 394 15.14 11.34 -12.00
C THR A 394 14.94 9.97 -12.66
N TRP A 395 15.46 9.77 -13.87
CA TRP A 395 15.34 8.51 -14.60
C TRP A 395 15.94 7.33 -13.81
N GLY A 396 15.29 6.16 -13.87
CA GLY A 396 15.79 4.94 -13.22
C GLY A 396 15.63 4.90 -11.69
N SER A 397 14.77 5.77 -11.13
CA SER A 397 14.30 5.69 -9.73
C SER A 397 12.93 6.35 -9.55
N GLY A 398 12.15 5.86 -8.60
CA GLY A 398 10.82 6.36 -8.24
C GLY A 398 10.91 7.56 -7.30
N CYS A 399 11.14 8.74 -7.87
CA CYS A 399 11.13 10.02 -7.16
C CYS A 399 9.71 10.51 -6.78
N ALA A 400 8.93 9.63 -6.15
CA ALA A 400 7.51 9.82 -5.87
C ALA A 400 7.13 9.60 -4.39
N PHE A 401 8.06 9.68 -3.43
CA PHE A 401 7.78 9.53 -1.98
C PHE A 401 7.19 8.16 -1.58
N VAL A 402 7.47 7.10 -2.34
CA VAL A 402 6.93 5.76 -2.08
C VAL A 402 7.32 5.27 -0.70
N LYS A 403 8.60 5.41 -0.31
CA LYS A 403 9.12 4.94 0.98
C LYS A 403 8.49 5.64 2.17
N GLU A 404 8.41 6.96 2.16
CA GLU A 404 7.82 7.76 3.23
C GLU A 404 6.32 7.45 3.38
N THR A 405 5.63 7.31 2.25
CA THR A 405 4.20 7.00 2.21
C THR A 405 3.92 5.58 2.72
N LEU A 406 4.73 4.61 2.32
CA LEU A 406 4.64 3.21 2.78
C LEU A 406 4.85 3.12 4.30
N ASN A 407 5.91 3.75 4.82
CA ASN A 407 6.17 3.78 6.26
C ASN A 407 5.01 4.40 7.05
N SER A 408 4.46 5.52 6.55
CA SER A 408 3.30 6.16 7.18
C SER A 408 2.07 5.25 7.14
N LEU A 409 1.81 4.61 6.01
CA LEU A 409 0.70 3.67 5.84
C LEU A 409 0.79 2.52 6.86
N GLU A 410 1.93 1.85 6.95
CA GLU A 410 2.12 0.70 7.85
C GLU A 410 2.01 1.10 9.32
N GLN A 411 2.66 2.20 9.72
CA GLN A 411 2.62 2.69 11.10
C GLN A 411 1.19 3.00 11.54
N HIS A 412 0.44 3.75 10.73
CA HIS A 412 -0.90 4.17 11.11
C HIS A 412 -1.92 3.04 10.96
N THR A 413 -1.75 2.12 10.01
CA THR A 413 -2.60 0.93 9.90
C THR A 413 -2.46 0.05 11.13
N ALA A 414 -1.24 -0.15 11.64
CA ALA A 414 -1.02 -0.91 12.88
C ALA A 414 -1.64 -0.21 14.10
N TYR A 415 -1.44 1.11 14.23
CA TYR A 415 -1.99 1.88 15.35
C TYR A 415 -3.53 1.84 15.38
N TYR A 416 -4.19 2.23 14.29
CA TYR A 416 -5.66 2.25 14.22
C TYR A 416 -6.27 0.84 14.18
N GLY A 417 -5.57 -0.13 13.61
CA GLY A 417 -5.99 -1.53 13.61
C GLY A 417 -6.10 -2.12 15.02
N ASN A 418 -5.10 -1.87 15.87
CA ASN A 418 -5.14 -2.32 17.27
C ASN A 418 -6.30 -1.68 18.05
N GLN A 419 -6.49 -0.37 17.86
CA GLN A 419 -7.57 0.38 18.49
C GLN A 419 -8.94 -0.19 18.08
N VAL A 420 -9.24 -0.23 16.77
CA VAL A 420 -10.51 -0.72 16.22
C VAL A 420 -10.81 -2.17 16.64
N ASN A 421 -9.80 -3.04 16.69
CA ASN A 421 -9.97 -4.42 17.15
C ASN A 421 -10.33 -4.50 18.64
N GLN A 422 -9.74 -3.66 19.48
CA GLN A 422 -10.10 -3.58 20.90
C GLN A 422 -11.55 -3.11 21.08
N GLU A 423 -11.97 -2.09 20.33
CA GLU A 423 -13.35 -1.61 20.40
C GLU A 423 -14.35 -2.63 19.85
N LYS A 424 -14.02 -3.32 18.76
CA LYS A 424 -14.82 -4.43 18.24
C LYS A 424 -15.04 -5.52 19.30
N ALA A 425 -13.97 -5.93 19.99
CA ALA A 425 -14.05 -6.95 21.05
C ALA A 425 -14.91 -6.47 22.23
N LEU A 426 -14.79 -5.19 22.61
CA LEU A 426 -15.63 -4.58 23.65
C LEU A 426 -17.11 -4.58 23.24
N ALA A 427 -17.44 -4.14 22.02
CA ALA A 427 -18.81 -4.13 21.51
C ALA A 427 -19.43 -5.54 21.49
N GLN A 428 -18.68 -6.53 21.02
CA GLN A 428 -19.09 -7.94 21.05
C GLN A 428 -19.29 -8.47 22.47
N THR A 429 -18.43 -8.06 23.41
CA THR A 429 -18.56 -8.44 24.82
C THR A 429 -19.81 -7.85 25.44
N ILE A 430 -20.17 -6.60 25.11
CA ILE A 430 -21.40 -5.96 25.61
C ILE A 430 -22.63 -6.70 25.07
N LEU A 431 -22.66 -7.04 23.77
CA LEU A 431 -23.75 -7.77 23.15
C LEU A 431 -23.93 -9.18 23.74
N ASN A 432 -22.83 -9.87 24.04
CA ASN A 432 -22.81 -11.25 24.53
C ASN A 432 -22.38 -11.35 26.00
N PHE A 433 -22.70 -10.35 26.82
CA PHE A 433 -22.09 -10.18 28.15
C PHE A 433 -22.29 -11.38 29.08
N LYS A 434 -23.49 -11.99 29.07
CA LYS A 434 -23.79 -13.16 29.92
C LYS A 434 -22.93 -14.37 29.54
N GLU A 435 -22.68 -14.56 28.25
CA GLU A 435 -21.85 -15.65 27.74
C GLU A 435 -20.38 -15.41 28.10
N ALA A 436 -19.89 -14.17 27.89
CA ALA A 436 -18.55 -13.75 28.30
C ALA A 436 -18.32 -13.95 29.81
N LEU A 437 -19.27 -13.55 30.64
CA LEU A 437 -19.20 -13.75 32.09
C LEU A 437 -19.22 -15.25 32.48
N SER A 438 -20.04 -16.06 31.80
CA SER A 438 -20.09 -17.50 32.03
C SER A 438 -18.77 -18.19 31.64
N ALA A 439 -18.18 -17.82 30.51
CA ALA A 439 -16.88 -18.30 30.07
C ALA A 439 -15.77 -17.90 31.05
N LEU A 440 -15.75 -16.65 31.51
CA LEU A 440 -14.80 -16.17 32.51
C LEU A 440 -14.87 -16.98 33.82
N ASN A 441 -16.09 -17.27 34.29
CA ASN A 441 -16.30 -18.09 35.48
C ASN A 441 -15.83 -19.54 35.30
N LYS A 442 -16.03 -20.11 34.10
CA LYS A 442 -15.55 -21.46 33.76
C LYS A 442 -14.02 -21.50 33.73
N ASP A 443 -13.39 -20.51 33.12
CA ASP A 443 -11.93 -20.41 33.05
C ASP A 443 -11.33 -20.24 34.45
N SER A 444 -11.96 -19.43 35.31
CA SER A 444 -11.58 -19.27 36.72
C SER A 444 -11.58 -20.60 37.49
N LYS A 445 -12.65 -21.39 37.34
CA LYS A 445 -12.77 -22.73 37.96
C LYS A 445 -11.76 -23.72 37.39
N THR A 446 -11.43 -23.61 36.11
CA THR A 446 -10.45 -24.49 35.48
C THR A 446 -9.03 -24.19 35.96
N ILE A 447 -8.69 -22.90 36.13
CA ILE A 447 -7.42 -22.44 36.69
C ILE A 447 -7.32 -22.79 38.18
N ASN A 448 -8.42 -22.63 38.93
CA ASN A 448 -8.47 -22.87 40.36
C ASN A 448 -9.70 -23.72 40.76
N PRO A 449 -9.63 -25.06 40.63
CA PRO A 449 -10.76 -25.96 40.88
C PRO A 449 -11.17 -26.08 42.35
N ASN A 450 -10.41 -25.48 43.28
CA ASN A 450 -10.65 -25.54 44.72
C ASN A 450 -11.37 -24.28 45.27
N LYS A 451 -11.82 -23.38 44.39
CA LYS A 451 -12.69 -22.22 44.68
C LYS A 451 -14.01 -22.36 43.92
#